data_AF-A0A9E6E3W9-F1
#
_entry.id   AF-A0A9E6E3W9-F1
#
_cell.length_a   1.000
_cell.length_b   1.000
_cell.length_c   1.000
_cell.angle_alpha   90.00
_cell.angle_beta   90.00
_cell.angle_gamma   90.00
#
_symmetry.space_group_name_H-M   'P 1'
#
loop_
_entity.id
_entity.type
_entity.pdbx_description
1 polymer ?
#
loop_
_entity_poly.entity_id
_entity_poly.type
_entity_poly.pdbx_seq_one_letter_code
_entity_poly.pdbx_strand_id
1 'polypeptide(L)'
;MNAALAEQKIYRAELDVVTAPSFSSGKQPTVLADIYKDEVNIAIWQRQFEPSFIESVREFVDTNPSLSKSLTVSPESAMDDLVYATDGQAPQALLENIVQLVDMFCCLFELEQVGLRLATLGGAMCPRFHVDQVPCRLVTTYHGVATDWLPNHVLDRSKLGHGSNGQPDCSSGLYREESDVQQLSCGDVALLKGGRWEGNEATGLVHRSPSIESDQPRLLMTLDFG
;
A
#
# COMPACT_ATOMS: atom_id res chain seq x y z
N MET A 1 7.48 -57.26 21.85
CA MET A 1 8.20 -56.23 22.64
C MET A 1 9.54 -55.98 21.99
N ASN A 2 9.90 -54.85 21.41
CA ASN A 2 9.19 -53.62 21.05
C ASN A 2 9.91 -53.08 19.80
N ALA A 3 9.19 -52.95 18.69
CA ALA A 3 9.59 -52.16 17.54
C ALA A 3 8.82 -50.85 17.66
N ALA A 4 9.44 -49.81 18.22
CA ALA A 4 8.95 -48.42 18.24
C ALA A 4 9.98 -47.52 18.94
N LEU A 5 11.10 -47.25 18.29
CA LEU A 5 12.03 -46.17 18.67
C LEU A 5 12.61 -45.56 17.40
N ALA A 6 11.72 -45.08 16.54
CA ALA A 6 12.08 -44.26 15.39
C ALA A 6 10.88 -43.39 15.04
N GLU A 7 10.56 -42.40 15.87
CA GLU A 7 9.64 -41.34 15.48
C GLU A 7 9.85 -40.07 16.29
N GLN A 8 9.97 -38.96 15.55
CA GLN A 8 9.70 -37.59 15.96
C GLN A 8 10.57 -36.96 17.06
N LYS A 9 11.80 -36.56 16.67
CA LYS A 9 12.33 -35.28 17.16
C LYS A 9 12.01 -34.19 16.15
N ILE A 10 10.88 -33.55 16.45
CA ILE A 10 10.36 -32.27 15.99
C ILE A 10 11.48 -31.36 15.46
N TYR A 11 11.50 -31.14 14.15
CA TYR A 11 12.11 -29.95 13.54
C TYR A 11 11.25 -28.75 13.98
N ARG A 12 11.62 -28.12 15.10
CA ARG A 12 11.24 -26.73 15.33
C ARG A 12 12.15 -25.94 14.40
N ALA A 13 11.64 -25.60 13.21
CA ALA A 13 12.17 -24.47 12.48
C ALA A 13 12.06 -23.27 13.44
N GLU A 14 13.21 -22.82 13.94
CA GLU A 14 13.30 -21.49 14.51
C GLU A 14 12.81 -20.55 13.42
N LEU A 15 11.63 -19.96 13.63
CA LEU A 15 11.17 -18.81 12.86
C LEU A 15 12.25 -17.76 13.06
N ASP A 16 13.14 -17.61 12.08
CA ASP A 16 14.08 -16.52 12.04
C ASP A 16 13.28 -15.24 12.22
N VAL A 17 13.40 -14.66 13.41
CA VAL A 17 12.81 -13.37 13.71
C VAL A 17 13.53 -12.40 12.77
N VAL A 18 12.83 -11.94 11.74
CA VAL A 18 13.32 -10.90 10.84
C VAL A 18 13.58 -9.67 11.70
N THR A 19 14.84 -9.47 12.10
CA THR A 19 15.28 -8.40 13.01
C THR A 19 15.71 -7.14 12.26
N ALA A 20 15.82 -7.22 10.93
CA ALA A 20 16.21 -6.10 10.07
C ALA A 20 15.01 -5.21 9.71
N PRO A 21 15.21 -3.89 9.53
CA PRO A 21 14.15 -2.98 9.10
C PRO A 21 13.59 -3.43 7.74
N SER A 22 12.27 -3.63 7.71
CA SER A 22 11.54 -4.14 6.54
C SER A 22 11.09 -3.03 5.58
N PHE A 23 11.77 -1.88 5.62
CA PHE A 23 11.37 -0.72 4.84
C PHE A 23 12.56 0.15 4.41
N SER A 24 12.36 0.89 3.32
CA SER A 24 13.26 1.96 2.88
C SER A 24 12.46 3.26 2.68
N SER A 25 13.04 4.40 3.02
CA SER A 25 12.42 5.71 2.82
C SER A 25 13.42 6.77 2.40
N GLY A 26 12.99 7.71 1.56
CA GLY A 26 13.88 8.73 1.02
C GLY A 26 13.15 9.83 0.26
N LYS A 27 13.83 10.97 0.09
CA LYS A 27 13.28 12.15 -0.61
C LYS A 27 13.39 12.08 -2.13
N GLN A 28 14.17 11.14 -2.64
CA GLN A 28 14.39 10.95 -4.07
C GLN A 28 13.63 9.71 -4.54
N PRO A 29 13.03 9.72 -5.75
CA PRO A 29 12.26 8.60 -6.26
C PRO A 29 13.08 7.32 -6.44
N THR A 30 14.41 7.42 -6.50
CA THR A 30 15.32 6.28 -6.58
C THR A 30 15.20 5.31 -5.41
N VAL A 31 14.65 5.75 -4.27
CA VAL A 31 14.37 4.86 -3.13
C VAL A 31 13.37 3.76 -3.48
N LEU A 32 12.50 3.97 -4.47
CA LEU A 32 11.51 2.97 -4.88
C LEU A 32 12.18 1.70 -5.44
N ALA A 33 13.39 1.81 -5.99
CA ALA A 33 14.16 0.64 -6.45
C ALA A 33 14.59 -0.29 -5.31
N ASP A 34 14.62 0.20 -4.06
CA ASP A 34 14.89 -0.63 -2.89
C ASP A 34 13.83 -1.71 -2.67
N ILE A 35 12.67 -1.63 -3.34
CA ILE A 35 11.67 -2.70 -3.32
C ILE A 35 12.25 -4.05 -3.77
N TYR A 36 13.31 -4.06 -4.57
CA TYR A 36 13.97 -5.31 -4.99
C TYR A 36 14.86 -5.95 -3.93
N LYS A 37 15.16 -5.25 -2.82
CA LYS A 37 15.89 -5.85 -1.69
C LYS A 37 14.98 -6.83 -0.95
N ASP A 38 15.46 -8.04 -0.68
CA ASP A 38 14.65 -9.12 -0.10
C ASP A 38 14.05 -8.73 1.25
N GLU A 39 14.82 -8.01 2.06
CA GLU A 39 14.43 -7.54 3.38
C GLU A 39 13.41 -6.39 3.35
N VAL A 40 13.25 -5.68 2.22
CA VAL A 40 12.36 -4.52 2.12
C VAL A 40 10.97 -4.97 1.67
N ASN A 41 9.95 -4.70 2.49
CA ASN A 41 8.54 -4.96 2.18
C ASN A 41 7.77 -3.70 1.77
N ILE A 42 8.31 -2.52 2.11
CA ILE A 42 7.79 -1.22 1.68
C ILE A 42 8.92 -0.26 1.34
N ALA A 43 8.83 0.37 0.16
CA ALA A 43 9.73 1.46 -0.24
C ALA A 43 8.93 2.76 -0.38
N ILE A 44 9.35 3.82 0.32
CA ILE A 44 8.58 5.06 0.49
C ILE A 44 9.36 6.25 -0.09
N TRP A 45 8.86 6.80 -1.19
CA TRP A 45 9.30 8.09 -1.69
C TRP A 45 8.51 9.21 -1.00
N GLN A 46 9.21 9.94 -0.12
CA GLN A 46 8.69 11.05 0.65
C GLN A 46 8.76 12.34 -0.16
N ARG A 47 7.60 12.96 -0.39
CA ARG A 47 7.51 14.18 -1.19
C ARG A 47 6.43 15.11 -0.65
N GLN A 48 6.59 16.39 -0.97
CA GLN A 48 5.65 17.44 -0.59
C GLN A 48 5.17 18.14 -1.86
N PHE A 49 3.92 18.58 -1.82
CA PHE A 49 3.32 19.35 -2.91
C PHE A 49 3.24 20.83 -2.53
N GLU A 50 3.34 21.67 -3.55
CA GLU A 50 3.12 23.11 -3.39
C GLU A 50 1.67 23.38 -2.93
N PRO A 51 1.43 24.45 -2.16
CA PRO A 51 0.10 24.76 -1.64
C PRO A 51 -1.00 24.83 -2.71
N SER A 52 -0.68 25.33 -3.91
CA SER A 52 -1.63 25.42 -5.03
C SER A 52 -2.09 24.04 -5.53
N PHE A 53 -1.19 23.05 -5.57
CA PHE A 53 -1.54 21.68 -5.91
C PHE A 53 -2.50 21.11 -4.86
N ILE A 54 -2.15 21.25 -3.58
CA ILE A 54 -2.95 20.75 -2.46
C ILE A 54 -4.36 21.33 -2.49
N GLU A 55 -4.50 22.64 -2.75
CA GLU A 55 -5.81 23.29 -2.83
C GLU A 55 -6.62 22.78 -4.03
N SER A 56 -6.00 22.68 -5.22
CA SER A 56 -6.70 22.17 -6.41
C SER A 56 -7.21 20.74 -6.25
N VAL A 57 -6.46 19.89 -5.53
CA VAL A 57 -6.90 18.52 -5.22
C VAL A 57 -8.04 18.55 -4.20
N ARG A 58 -7.99 19.42 -3.19
CA ARG A 58 -9.10 19.57 -2.22
C ARG A 58 -10.39 19.96 -2.93
N GLU A 59 -10.35 20.99 -3.77
CA GLU A 59 -11.52 21.43 -4.55
C GLU A 59 -12.08 20.32 -5.45
N PHE A 60 -11.19 19.54 -6.07
CA PHE A 60 -11.57 18.37 -6.86
C PHE A 60 -12.29 17.32 -6.02
N VAL A 61 -11.79 17.02 -4.82
CA VAL A 61 -12.40 16.06 -3.88
C VAL A 61 -13.78 16.53 -3.43
N ASP A 62 -13.91 17.81 -3.07
CA ASP A 62 -15.18 18.39 -2.60
C ASP A 62 -16.27 18.37 -3.69
N THR A 63 -15.87 18.56 -4.94
CA THR A 63 -16.77 18.50 -6.10
C THR A 63 -17.04 17.07 -6.58
N ASN A 64 -16.17 16.11 -6.25
CA ASN A 64 -16.25 14.72 -6.69
C ASN A 64 -16.23 13.72 -5.51
N PRO A 65 -17.18 13.78 -4.57
CA PRO A 65 -17.19 12.96 -3.34
C PRO A 65 -17.41 11.47 -3.60
N SER A 66 -17.98 11.10 -4.75
CA SER A 66 -18.28 9.71 -5.14
C SER A 66 -17.38 9.18 -6.27
N LEU A 67 -16.27 9.87 -6.57
CA LEU A 67 -15.33 9.42 -7.59
C LEU A 67 -14.81 8.03 -7.27
N SER A 68 -14.96 7.10 -8.21
CA SER A 68 -14.33 5.78 -8.16
C SER A 68 -14.12 5.31 -9.58
N LYS A 69 -12.86 5.33 -10.03
CA LYS A 69 -12.45 4.96 -11.38
C LYS A 69 -11.44 3.83 -11.31
N SER A 70 -11.57 2.88 -12.21
CA SER A 70 -10.65 1.75 -12.36
C SER A 70 -10.39 1.58 -13.85
N LEU A 71 -9.13 1.69 -14.23
CA LEU A 71 -8.66 1.80 -15.60
C LEU A 71 -7.51 0.82 -15.81
N THR A 72 -7.31 0.38 -17.04
CA THR A 72 -6.06 -0.25 -17.48
C THR A 72 -5.40 0.75 -18.40
N VAL A 73 -4.21 1.23 -18.03
CA VAL A 73 -3.53 2.34 -18.71
C VAL A 73 -2.08 1.98 -19.03
N SER A 74 -1.56 2.50 -20.14
CA SER A 74 -0.12 2.53 -20.42
C SER A 74 0.44 3.94 -20.17
N PRO A 75 1.77 4.13 -20.12
CA PRO A 75 2.36 5.47 -20.03
C PRO A 75 1.88 6.42 -21.14
N GLU A 76 1.61 5.89 -22.34
CA GLU A 76 1.12 6.65 -23.49
C GLU A 76 -0.37 6.96 -23.42
N SER A 77 -1.21 6.05 -22.89
CA SER A 77 -2.67 6.23 -22.84
C SER A 77 -3.16 6.95 -21.58
N ALA A 78 -2.37 6.92 -20.50
CA ALA A 78 -2.82 7.32 -19.16
C ALA A 78 -3.40 8.74 -19.10
N MET A 79 -2.83 9.70 -19.83
CA MET A 79 -3.35 11.07 -19.83
C MET A 79 -4.77 11.14 -20.38
N ASP A 80 -4.99 10.61 -21.59
CA ASP A 80 -6.29 10.67 -22.26
C ASP A 80 -7.35 9.87 -21.50
N ASP A 81 -6.97 8.69 -20.99
CA ASP A 81 -7.84 7.84 -20.19
C ASP A 81 -8.26 8.50 -18.88
N LEU A 82 -7.34 9.23 -18.21
CA LEU A 82 -7.65 9.96 -16.98
C LEU A 82 -8.51 11.19 -17.22
N VAL A 83 -8.23 11.95 -18.28
CA VAL A 83 -9.06 13.10 -18.68
C VAL A 83 -10.49 12.62 -18.94
N TYR A 84 -10.65 11.54 -19.71
CA TYR A 84 -11.95 10.95 -19.97
C TYR A 84 -12.62 10.43 -18.69
N ALA A 85 -11.88 9.68 -17.87
CA ALA A 85 -12.42 9.09 -16.64
C ALA A 85 -12.83 10.12 -15.60
N THR A 86 -12.26 11.31 -15.63
CA THR A 86 -12.57 12.41 -14.70
C THR A 86 -13.48 13.47 -15.30
N ASP A 87 -14.07 13.21 -16.48
CA ASP A 87 -14.94 14.13 -17.21
C ASP A 87 -14.28 15.51 -17.44
N GLY A 88 -12.94 15.54 -17.53
CA GLY A 88 -12.13 16.76 -17.64
C GLY A 88 -12.13 17.65 -16.39
N GLN A 89 -12.64 17.18 -15.25
CA GLN A 89 -12.76 17.96 -14.03
C GLN A 89 -11.51 17.90 -13.13
N ALA A 90 -10.67 16.87 -13.29
CA ALA A 90 -9.48 16.73 -12.48
C ALA A 90 -8.43 17.82 -12.82
N PRO A 91 -7.73 18.39 -11.82
CA PRO A 91 -6.65 19.33 -12.06
C PRO A 91 -5.56 18.72 -12.94
N GLN A 92 -5.10 19.46 -13.95
CA GLN A 92 -4.06 18.98 -14.87
C GLN A 92 -2.80 18.51 -14.13
N ALA A 93 -2.36 19.24 -13.10
CA ALA A 93 -1.19 18.87 -12.31
C ALA A 93 -1.35 17.52 -11.58
N LEU A 94 -2.57 17.18 -11.14
CA LEU A 94 -2.87 15.87 -10.56
C LEU A 94 -2.74 14.77 -11.62
N LEU A 95 -3.28 15.00 -12.82
CA LEU A 95 -3.21 14.04 -13.92
C LEU A 95 -1.76 13.81 -14.36
N GLU A 96 -0.98 14.87 -14.54
CA GLU A 96 0.45 14.80 -14.87
C GLU A 96 1.24 14.02 -13.80
N ASN A 97 0.93 14.22 -12.52
CA ASN A 97 1.57 13.47 -11.45
C ASN A 97 1.22 11.98 -11.49
N ILE A 98 -0.05 11.65 -11.75
CA ILE A 98 -0.49 10.26 -11.89
C ILE A 98 0.18 9.60 -13.11
N VAL A 99 0.24 10.27 -14.26
CA VAL A 99 0.92 9.77 -15.47
C VAL A 99 2.39 9.51 -15.20
N GLN A 100 3.07 10.41 -14.48
CA GLN A 100 4.46 10.20 -14.06
C GLN A 100 4.61 8.93 -13.19
N LEU A 101 3.68 8.67 -12.28
CA LEU A 101 3.71 7.46 -11.46
C LEU A 101 3.43 6.19 -12.26
N VAL A 102 2.55 6.25 -13.26
CA VAL A 102 2.31 5.15 -14.21
C VAL A 102 3.60 4.84 -14.96
N ASP A 103 4.25 5.84 -15.55
CA ASP A 103 5.53 5.69 -16.27
C ASP A 103 6.61 5.09 -15.37
N MET A 104 6.80 5.64 -14.17
CA MET A 104 7.77 5.13 -13.20
C MET A 104 7.49 3.67 -12.79
N PHE A 105 6.23 3.31 -12.56
CA PHE A 105 5.87 1.95 -12.15
C PHE A 105 6.05 0.95 -13.30
N CYS A 106 5.62 1.31 -14.51
CA CYS A 106 5.85 0.51 -15.72
C CYS A 106 7.34 0.31 -15.98
N CYS A 107 8.15 1.37 -15.88
CA CYS A 107 9.59 1.30 -16.04
C CYS A 107 10.25 0.43 -14.96
N LEU A 108 9.86 0.58 -13.69
CA LEU A 108 10.45 -0.16 -12.58
C LEU A 108 10.20 -1.67 -12.67
N PHE A 109 9.02 -2.09 -13.13
CA PHE A 109 8.59 -3.49 -13.19
C PHE A 109 8.54 -4.07 -14.60
N GLU A 110 9.04 -3.35 -15.61
CA GLU A 110 9.05 -3.75 -17.02
C GLU A 110 7.64 -4.13 -17.54
N LEU A 111 6.64 -3.30 -17.23
CA LEU A 111 5.24 -3.51 -17.63
C LEU A 111 4.85 -2.61 -18.80
N GLU A 112 4.04 -3.13 -19.72
CA GLU A 112 3.44 -2.35 -20.81
C GLU A 112 2.22 -1.54 -20.34
N GLN A 113 1.46 -2.08 -19.38
CA GLN A 113 0.25 -1.49 -18.84
C GLN A 113 0.05 -1.84 -17.37
N VAL A 114 -0.74 -1.03 -16.66
CA VAL A 114 -1.04 -1.20 -15.23
C VAL A 114 -2.53 -1.04 -14.96
N GLY A 115 -3.01 -1.70 -13.90
CA GLY A 115 -4.32 -1.43 -13.32
C GLY A 115 -4.24 -0.19 -12.44
N LEU A 116 -4.90 0.90 -12.84
CA LEU A 116 -4.98 2.14 -12.08
C LEU A 116 -6.34 2.24 -11.40
N ARG A 117 -6.34 2.57 -10.10
CA ARG A 117 -7.56 2.95 -9.37
C ARG A 117 -7.40 4.34 -8.78
N LEU A 118 -8.38 5.20 -9.00
CA LEU A 118 -8.49 6.54 -8.41
C LEU A 118 -9.85 6.66 -7.73
N ALA A 119 -9.89 6.93 -6.42
CA ALA A 119 -11.14 6.97 -5.68
C ALA A 119 -11.14 8.02 -4.56
N THR A 120 -12.26 8.74 -4.45
CA THR A 120 -12.62 9.52 -3.27
C THR A 120 -13.36 8.62 -2.30
N LEU A 121 -12.81 8.45 -1.10
CA LEU A 121 -13.35 7.57 -0.06
C LEU A 121 -13.98 8.41 1.04
N GLY A 122 -15.27 8.18 1.31
CA GLY A 122 -16.00 8.75 2.45
C GLY A 122 -15.95 7.89 3.73
N GLY A 123 -15.19 6.79 3.70
CA GLY A 123 -15.03 5.84 4.82
C GLY A 123 -13.94 4.82 4.53
N ALA A 124 -13.50 4.08 5.56
CA ALA A 124 -12.45 3.07 5.43
C ALA A 124 -12.96 1.84 4.65
N MET A 125 -12.38 1.54 3.48
CA MET A 125 -12.74 0.32 2.72
C MET A 125 -12.17 -0.96 3.33
N CYS A 126 -10.96 -0.89 3.90
CA CYS A 126 -10.27 -2.04 4.50
C CYS A 126 -9.71 -1.62 5.87
N PRO A 127 -10.57 -1.48 6.90
CA PRO A 127 -10.17 -0.97 8.21
C PRO A 127 -9.33 -1.97 9.02
N ARG A 128 -9.29 -3.24 8.61
CA ARG A 128 -8.47 -4.27 9.24
C ARG A 128 -7.14 -4.41 8.52
N PHE A 129 -6.09 -4.68 9.29
CA PHE A 129 -4.80 -5.04 8.75
C PHE A 129 -4.87 -6.31 7.90
N HIS A 130 -4.27 -6.25 6.71
CA HIS A 130 -4.23 -7.34 5.75
C HIS A 130 -2.97 -7.26 4.87
N VAL A 131 -2.76 -8.32 4.10
CA VAL A 131 -1.74 -8.38 3.05
C VAL A 131 -2.46 -8.51 1.72
N ASP A 132 -2.11 -7.67 0.76
CA ASP A 132 -2.66 -7.77 -0.59
C ASP A 132 -2.16 -9.02 -1.31
N GLN A 133 -3.04 -9.65 -2.10
CA GLN A 133 -2.70 -10.83 -2.91
C GLN A 133 -2.29 -10.41 -4.33
N VAL A 134 -1.31 -9.50 -4.40
CA VAL A 134 -0.68 -9.00 -5.64
C VAL A 134 0.84 -9.12 -5.52
N PRO A 135 1.61 -8.99 -6.62
CA PRO A 135 3.07 -8.94 -6.54
C PRO A 135 3.53 -7.67 -5.81
N CYS A 136 3.24 -6.50 -6.37
CA CYS A 136 3.47 -5.22 -5.71
C CYS A 136 2.34 -4.25 -6.05
N ARG A 137 2.01 -3.38 -5.09
CA ARG A 137 1.07 -2.29 -5.25
C ARG A 137 1.76 -0.96 -5.00
N LEU A 138 1.58 0.00 -5.89
CA LEU A 138 1.84 1.40 -5.58
C LEU A 138 0.62 2.00 -4.89
N VAL A 139 0.82 2.78 -3.83
CA VAL A 139 -0.23 3.58 -3.20
C VAL A 139 0.25 5.01 -2.97
N THR A 140 -0.63 5.96 -3.23
CA THR A 140 -0.45 7.37 -2.85
C THR A 140 -1.78 7.96 -2.41
N THR A 141 -1.75 8.80 -1.39
CA THR A 141 -2.92 9.56 -0.93
C THR A 141 -2.71 11.02 -1.28
N TYR A 142 -3.54 11.59 -2.14
CA TYR A 142 -3.42 12.98 -2.57
C TYR A 142 -4.17 13.96 -1.66
N HIS A 143 -5.15 13.47 -0.91
CA HIS A 143 -5.91 14.25 0.06
C HIS A 143 -6.43 13.35 1.18
N GLY A 144 -6.49 13.86 2.41
CA GLY A 144 -6.95 13.14 3.60
C GLY A 144 -5.88 12.26 4.25
N VAL A 145 -6.32 11.43 5.20
CA VAL A 145 -5.44 10.53 5.97
C VAL A 145 -4.87 9.41 5.08
N ALA A 146 -3.59 9.10 5.22
CA ALA A 146 -2.89 8.13 4.37
C ALA A 146 -2.74 6.75 5.03
N THR A 147 -2.27 5.77 4.28
CA THR A 147 -2.27 4.34 4.66
C THR A 147 -1.47 4.07 5.95
N ASP A 148 -2.04 3.24 6.81
CA ASP A 148 -1.35 2.67 7.98
C ASP A 148 -0.66 1.36 7.59
N TRP A 149 0.50 1.08 8.15
CA TRP A 149 1.26 -0.15 7.91
C TRP A 149 2.04 -0.61 9.15
N LEU A 150 2.39 -1.89 9.17
CA LEU A 150 3.13 -2.52 10.25
C LEU A 150 4.44 -3.13 9.72
N PRO A 151 5.61 -2.77 10.28
CA PRO A 151 6.86 -3.47 10.01
C PRO A 151 6.78 -4.94 10.41
N ASN A 152 7.44 -5.83 9.65
CA ASN A 152 7.37 -7.27 9.90
C ASN A 152 7.89 -7.70 11.29
N HIS A 153 8.84 -6.97 11.84
CA HIS A 153 9.49 -7.32 13.10
C HIS A 153 8.64 -6.98 14.34
N VAL A 154 7.60 -6.17 14.21
CA VAL A 154 6.73 -5.76 15.33
C VAL A 154 5.42 -6.55 15.41
N LEU A 155 5.07 -7.32 14.38
CA LEU A 155 3.76 -7.96 14.26
C LEU A 155 3.77 -9.47 14.50
N ASP A 156 2.72 -9.98 15.15
CA ASP A 156 2.44 -11.42 15.27
C ASP A 156 1.48 -11.86 14.15
N ARG A 157 2.05 -12.45 13.09
CA ARG A 157 1.28 -12.93 11.93
C ARG A 157 0.24 -13.99 12.27
N SER A 158 0.41 -14.72 13.36
CA SER A 158 -0.57 -15.71 13.80
C SER A 158 -1.91 -15.08 14.22
N LYS A 159 -1.93 -13.75 14.45
CA LYS A 159 -3.11 -12.96 14.81
C LYS A 159 -3.73 -12.21 13.64
N LEU A 160 -3.14 -12.28 12.44
CA LEU A 160 -3.66 -11.56 11.28
C LEU A 160 -4.95 -12.21 10.74
N GLY A 161 -5.92 -11.38 10.38
CA GLY A 161 -7.17 -11.84 9.75
C GLY A 161 -7.95 -12.81 10.63
N HIS A 162 -8.15 -14.05 10.16
CA HIS A 162 -8.84 -15.08 10.94
C HIS A 162 -8.09 -15.48 12.23
N GLY A 163 -6.78 -15.26 12.28
CA GLY A 163 -5.95 -15.50 13.47
C GLY A 163 -6.32 -14.63 14.68
N SER A 164 -7.05 -13.53 14.46
CA SER A 164 -7.50 -12.63 15.54
C SER A 164 -8.64 -13.19 16.38
N ASN A 165 -9.23 -14.34 16.00
CA ASN A 165 -10.44 -14.90 16.61
C ASN A 165 -11.60 -13.89 16.72
N GLY A 166 -11.70 -12.96 15.76
CA GLY A 166 -12.73 -11.94 15.71
C GLY A 166 -12.47 -10.72 16.61
N GLN A 167 -11.34 -10.67 17.31
CA GLN A 167 -10.94 -9.48 18.07
C GLN A 167 -10.50 -8.34 17.14
N PRO A 168 -10.71 -7.07 17.55
CA PRO A 168 -10.10 -5.91 16.89
C PRO A 168 -8.57 -5.98 16.91
N ASP A 169 -7.92 -5.45 15.86
CA ASP A 169 -6.46 -5.52 15.70
C ASP A 169 -5.71 -5.04 16.96
N CYS A 170 -6.15 -3.92 17.56
CA CYS A 170 -5.59 -3.30 18.78
C CYS A 170 -5.67 -4.16 20.06
N SER A 171 -6.43 -5.26 20.04
CA SER A 171 -6.62 -6.15 21.19
C SER A 171 -6.38 -7.63 20.85
N SER A 172 -6.13 -7.95 19.59
CA SER A 172 -5.87 -9.30 19.09
C SER A 172 -4.47 -9.83 19.43
N GLY A 173 -3.56 -8.92 19.79
CA GLY A 173 -2.13 -9.19 19.93
C GLY A 173 -1.36 -9.16 18.60
N LEU A 174 -1.98 -8.65 17.51
CA LEU A 174 -1.31 -8.47 16.22
C LEU A 174 -0.07 -7.58 16.31
N TYR A 175 -0.11 -6.55 17.15
CA TYR A 175 1.01 -5.68 17.51
C TYR A 175 0.95 -5.40 19.02
N ARG A 176 2.01 -4.82 19.59
CA ARG A 176 2.11 -4.65 21.05
C ARG A 176 1.48 -3.33 21.50
N GLU A 177 1.78 -2.26 20.78
CA GLU A 177 1.35 -0.90 21.12
C GLU A 177 0.93 -0.12 19.86
N GLU A 178 0.05 0.86 19.99
CA GLU A 178 -0.37 1.69 18.83
C GLU A 178 0.80 2.47 18.20
N SER A 179 1.88 2.70 18.95
CA SER A 179 3.14 3.29 18.45
C SER A 179 3.88 2.39 17.45
N ASP A 180 3.56 1.09 17.39
CA ASP A 180 4.09 0.16 16.40
C ASP A 180 3.49 0.44 15.00
N VAL A 181 2.26 1.00 14.95
CA VAL A 181 1.59 1.35 13.70
C VAL A 181 2.24 2.57 13.08
N GLN A 182 2.75 2.40 11.87
CA GLN A 182 3.31 3.48 11.07
C GLN A 182 2.24 4.04 10.13
N GLN A 183 2.31 5.32 9.80
CA GLN A 183 1.41 5.97 8.86
C GLN A 183 2.19 6.71 7.78
N LEU A 184 1.79 6.54 6.52
CA LEU A 184 2.31 7.35 5.42
C LEU A 184 1.88 8.81 5.58
N SER A 185 2.63 9.74 4.98
CA SER A 185 2.16 11.13 4.85
C SER A 185 1.32 11.30 3.59
N CYS A 186 0.42 12.29 3.60
CA CYS A 186 -0.27 12.71 2.39
C CYS A 186 0.77 13.15 1.34
N GLY A 187 0.65 12.62 0.13
CA GLY A 187 1.55 12.83 -1.00
C GLY A 187 2.70 11.82 -1.12
N ASP A 188 2.99 11.05 -0.07
CA ASP A 188 3.99 9.97 -0.15
C ASP A 188 3.57 8.93 -1.19
N VAL A 189 4.57 8.39 -1.89
CA VAL A 189 4.41 7.26 -2.80
C VAL A 189 5.05 6.06 -2.16
N ALA A 190 4.27 5.01 -1.92
CA ALA A 190 4.78 3.77 -1.37
C ALA A 190 4.57 2.60 -2.34
N LEU A 191 5.60 1.76 -2.48
CA LEU A 191 5.50 0.43 -3.08
C LEU A 191 5.39 -0.61 -1.98
N LEU A 192 4.38 -1.47 -2.06
CA LEU A 192 4.02 -2.46 -1.05
C LEU A 192 4.19 -3.84 -1.66
N LYS A 193 5.08 -4.69 -1.11
CA LYS A 193 5.13 -6.11 -1.51
C LYS A 193 3.88 -6.82 -1.01
N GLY A 194 3.15 -7.46 -1.91
CA GLY A 194 2.05 -8.34 -1.54
C GLY A 194 2.50 -9.79 -1.35
N GLY A 195 1.54 -10.67 -1.06
CA GLY A 195 1.79 -12.10 -0.84
C GLY A 195 2.13 -12.88 -2.11
N ARG A 196 2.05 -12.27 -3.31
CA ARG A 196 2.45 -12.91 -4.58
C ARG A 196 3.82 -12.45 -5.07
N TRP A 197 4.52 -11.60 -4.31
CA TRP A 197 5.93 -11.32 -4.59
C TRP A 197 6.75 -12.58 -4.25
N GLU A 198 7.65 -12.97 -5.14
CA GLU A 198 8.47 -14.17 -4.97
C GLU A 198 9.28 -14.12 -3.66
N GLY A 199 9.07 -15.13 -2.79
CA GLY A 199 9.72 -15.18 -1.47
C GLY A 199 9.03 -14.34 -0.39
N ASN A 200 7.85 -13.77 -0.66
CA ASN A 200 7.08 -12.95 0.29
C ASN A 200 5.70 -13.53 0.64
N GLU A 201 5.47 -14.80 0.36
CA GLU A 201 4.20 -15.50 0.63
C GLU A 201 3.80 -15.40 2.12
N ALA A 202 4.79 -15.42 3.02
CA ALA A 202 4.60 -15.29 4.45
C ALA A 202 4.95 -13.89 5.02
N THR A 203 5.56 -13.00 4.23
CA THR A 203 6.17 -11.75 4.71
C THR A 203 5.67 -10.49 3.98
N GLY A 204 4.72 -10.60 3.04
CA GLY A 204 4.11 -9.44 2.37
C GLY A 204 3.59 -8.37 3.35
N LEU A 205 3.67 -7.11 2.97
CA LEU A 205 3.42 -5.98 3.86
C LEU A 205 2.01 -6.00 4.44
N VAL A 206 1.94 -5.90 5.77
CA VAL A 206 0.69 -5.74 6.50
C VAL A 206 0.32 -4.26 6.55
N HIS A 207 -0.85 -3.91 6.00
CA HIS A 207 -1.33 -2.53 5.94
C HIS A 207 -2.85 -2.45 6.06
N ARG A 208 -3.37 -1.24 6.28
CA ARG A 208 -4.82 -0.95 6.32
C ARG A 208 -5.11 0.46 5.83
N SER A 209 -6.37 0.68 5.45
CA SER A 209 -6.88 2.05 5.41
C SER A 209 -7.20 2.46 6.85
N PRO A 210 -6.63 3.56 7.37
CA PRO A 210 -7.01 4.04 8.71
C PRO A 210 -8.49 4.37 8.75
N SER A 211 -9.04 4.32 9.96
CA SER A 211 -10.39 4.79 10.25
C SER A 211 -10.47 6.28 9.91
N ILE A 212 -11.32 6.61 8.95
CA ILE A 212 -11.63 7.99 8.60
C ILE A 212 -12.72 8.44 9.58
N GLU A 213 -12.48 9.52 10.33
CA GLU A 213 -13.55 10.19 11.07
C GLU A 213 -14.60 10.68 10.06
N SER A 214 -15.89 10.55 10.39
CA SER A 214 -16.96 11.07 9.53
C SER A 214 -16.64 12.52 9.12
N ASP A 215 -16.77 12.82 7.83
CA ASP A 215 -16.54 14.15 7.21
C ASP A 215 -15.10 14.50 6.77
N GLN A 216 -14.19 13.52 6.64
CA GLN A 216 -12.86 13.75 6.04
C GLN A 216 -12.65 12.90 4.78
N PRO A 217 -13.03 13.38 3.58
CA PRO A 217 -12.85 12.60 2.36
C PRO A 217 -11.36 12.33 2.09
N ARG A 218 -11.06 11.19 1.49
CA ARG A 218 -9.69 10.80 1.12
C ARG A 218 -9.60 10.52 -0.37
N LEU A 219 -8.67 11.17 -1.08
CA LEU A 219 -8.35 10.82 -2.47
C LEU A 219 -7.19 9.84 -2.50
N LEU A 220 -7.49 8.60 -2.86
CA LEU A 220 -6.53 7.50 -2.95
C LEU A 220 -6.28 7.14 -4.41
N MET A 221 -5.01 6.90 -4.76
CA MET A 221 -4.63 6.26 -6.00
C MET A 221 -3.80 5.00 -5.73
N THR A 222 -4.10 3.92 -6.46
CA THR A 222 -3.27 2.71 -6.48
C THR A 222 -2.92 2.28 -7.90
N LEU A 223 -1.73 1.70 -8.06
CA LEU A 223 -1.35 0.96 -9.27
C LEU A 223 -1.06 -0.49 -8.90
N ASP A 224 -1.60 -1.41 -9.70
CA ASP A 224 -1.38 -2.84 -9.61
C ASP A 224 -0.90 -3.38 -10.96
N PHE A 225 -0.33 -4.59 -10.94
CA PHE A 225 -0.01 -5.34 -12.16
C PHE A 225 -1.31 -5.60 -12.94
N GLY A 226 -1.30 -5.29 -14.23
CA GLY A 226 -2.45 -5.42 -15.14
C GLY A 226 -2.83 -6.86 -15.50
#